data_AF-A0A661C7U2-F1
#
_entry.id   AF-A0A661C7U2-F1
#
_cell.length_a   1.000
_cell.length_b   1.000
_cell.length_c   1.000
_cell.angle_alpha   90.00
_cell.angle_beta   90.00
_cell.angle_gamma   90.00
#
_symmetry.space_group_name_H-M   'P 1'
#
loop_
_entity.id
_entity.type
_entity.pdbx_description
1 polymer ?
#
loop_
_entity_poly.entity_id
_entity_poly.type
_entity_poly.pdbx_seq_one_letter_code
_entity_poly.pdbx_strand_id
1 'polypeptide(L)' 'MDVPPILLNFVYVIFGGILTLFFMKISCTMFNKMVSFNISDELGKGNVAVGLMVMGIFIGLGISLGLVIGLGLS' A
#
# COMPACT_ATOMS: atom_id res chain seq x y z
N MET A 1 20.36 26.93 0.63
CA MET A 1 20.91 25.58 0.83
C MET A 1 20.66 24.82 -0.45
N ASP A 2 21.69 24.68 -1.28
CA ASP A 2 21.61 23.91 -2.53
C ASP A 2 21.63 22.42 -2.17
N VAL A 3 20.48 21.90 -1.75
CA VAL A 3 20.34 20.47 -1.49
C VAL A 3 20.49 19.73 -2.82
N PRO A 4 21.40 18.74 -2.91
CA PRO A 4 21.61 18.01 -4.14
C PRO A 4 20.31 17.29 -4.53
N PRO A 5 19.93 17.29 -5.82
CA PRO A 5 18.65 16.72 -6.28
C PRO A 5 18.50 15.24 -5.91
N ILE A 6 19.62 14.51 -5.80
CA ILE A 6 19.65 13.12 -5.33
C ILE A 6 19.07 12.95 -3.92
N LEU A 7 19.36 13.90 -3.02
CA LEU A 7 18.91 13.86 -1.62
C LEU A 7 17.42 14.17 -1.54
N LEU A 8 16.94 15.11 -2.35
CA LEU A 8 15.54 15.51 -2.40
C LEU A 8 14.65 14.36 -2.90
N ASN A 9 15.11 13.65 -3.93
CA ASN A 9 14.48 12.44 -4.46
C ASN A 9 14.44 11.30 -3.44
N PHE A 10 15.54 11.10 -2.70
CA PHE A 10 15.59 10.08 -1.65
C PHE A 10 14.57 10.36 -0.54
N VAL A 11 14.48 11.62 -0.09
CA VAL A 11 13.48 12.06 0.90
C VAL A 11 12.07 11.86 0.35
N TYR A 12 11.82 12.23 -0.91
CA TYR A 12 10.51 12.06 -1.55
C TYR A 12 10.06 10.59 -1.59
N VAL A 13 10.93 9.68 -2.04
CA VAL A 13 10.62 8.24 -2.13
C VAL A 13 10.39 7.64 -0.74
N ILE A 14 11.21 8.00 0.25
CA ILE A 14 11.01 7.54 1.63
C ILE A 14 9.67 8.03 2.17
N PHE A 15 9.36 9.32 2.00
CA PHE A 15 8.14 9.90 2.54
C PHE A 15 6.89 9.34 1.85
N GLY A 16 6.92 9.24 0.52
CA GLY A 16 5.84 8.64 -0.27
C GLY A 16 5.66 7.15 0.00
N GLY A 17 6.74 6.41 0.19
CA GLY A 17 6.71 5.00 0.58
C GLY A 17 6.07 4.80 1.95
N ILE A 18 6.48 5.59 2.95
CA ILE A 18 5.87 5.58 4.29
C ILE A 18 4.39 5.92 4.22
N LEU A 19 4.01 6.94 3.44
CA LEU A 19 2.61 7.35 3.29
C LEU A 19 1.77 6.23 2.63
N THR A 20 2.32 5.52 1.65
CA THR A 20 1.66 4.40 0.97
C THR A 20 1.41 3.23 1.94
N LEU A 21 2.40 2.87 2.75
CA LEU A 21 2.26 1.83 3.77
C LEU A 21 1.26 2.24 4.86
N PHE A 22 1.25 3.51 5.25
CA PHE A 22 0.27 4.05 6.20
C PHE A 22 -1.16 3.91 5.67
N PHE A 23 -1.38 4.29 4.40
CA PHE A 23 -2.67 4.10 3.73
C PHE A 23 -3.06 2.63 3.63
N MET A 24 -2.12 1.73 3.35
CA MET A 24 -2.40 0.29 3.34
C MET A 24 -2.95 -0.19 4.69
N LYS A 25 -2.29 0.20 5.79
CA LYS A 25 -2.72 -0.19 7.13
C LYS A 25 -4.12 0.35 7.46
N ILE A 26 -4.41 1.60 7.06
CA ILE A 26 -5.74 2.19 7.18
C ILE A 26 -6.77 1.41 6.37
N SER A 27 -6.49 1.11 5.10
CA SER A 27 -7.39 0.36 4.23
C SER A 27 -7.72 -1.00 4.83
N CYS A 28 -6.70 -1.79 5.21
CA CYS A 28 -6.93 -3.09 5.86
C CYS A 28 -7.75 -2.96 7.16
N THR A 29 -7.51 -1.92 7.97
CA THR A 29 -8.26 -1.69 9.21
C THR A 29 -9.72 -1.31 8.94
N MET A 30 -9.98 -0.43 7.97
CA MET A 30 -11.34 -0.04 7.59
C MET A 30 -12.11 -1.22 7.02
N PHE A 31 -11.49 -2.03 6.16
CA PHE A 31 -12.10 -3.22 5.62
C PHE A 31 -12.39 -4.26 6.71
N ASN A 32 -11.46 -4.53 7.62
CA ASN A 32 -11.69 -5.44 8.74
C ASN A 32 -12.81 -4.97 9.68
N LYS A 33 -13.09 -3.66 9.73
CA LYS A 33 -14.19 -3.10 10.52
C LYS A 33 -15.52 -3.08 9.75
N MET A 34 -15.48 -2.92 8.43
CA MET A 34 -16.66 -2.96 7.56
C MET A 34 -17.20 -4.39 7.43
N VAL A 35 -16.28 -5.35 7.43
CA VAL A 35 -16.54 -6.75 7.21
C VAL A 35 -16.40 -7.45 8.57
N SER A 36 -17.51 -7.67 9.29
CA SER A 36 -17.55 -8.22 10.68
C SER A 36 -16.95 -9.64 10.87
N PHE A 37 -16.18 -10.15 9.92
CA PHE A 37 -15.55 -11.46 9.95
C PHE A 37 -14.04 -11.36 9.72
N ASN A 38 -13.27 -12.25 10.36
CA ASN A 38 -11.82 -12.30 10.22
C ASN A 38 -11.45 -12.67 8.78
N ILE A 39 -10.83 -11.72 8.08
CA ILE A 39 -10.33 -11.89 6.70
C ILE A 39 -9.39 -13.10 6.60
N SER A 40 -8.48 -13.30 7.55
CA SER A 40 -7.54 -14.43 7.53
C SER A 40 -8.22 -15.80 7.64
N ASP A 41 -9.27 -15.90 8.48
CA ASP A 41 -10.02 -17.15 8.65
C ASP A 41 -10.83 -17.48 7.40
N GLU A 42 -11.52 -16.47 6.83
CA GLU A 42 -12.32 -16.65 5.61
C GLU A 42 -11.44 -16.91 4.38
N LEU A 43 -10.26 -16.29 4.30
CA LEU A 43 -9.28 -16.59 3.26
C LEU A 43 -8.80 -18.05 3.37
N GLY A 44 -8.52 -18.53 4.59
CA GLY A 44 -8.12 -19.93 4.84
C GLY A 44 -9.22 -20.95 4.54
N LYS A 45 -10.49 -20.57 4.69
CA LYS A 45 -11.66 -21.37 4.29
C LYS A 45 -11.90 -21.41 2.79
N GLY A 46 -11.12 -20.68 1.99
CA GLY A 46 -11.28 -20.63 0.54
C GLY A 46 -12.35 -19.66 0.06
N ASN A 47 -12.69 -18.63 0.85
CA ASN A 47 -13.65 -17.62 0.43
C ASN A 47 -13.05 -16.75 -0.70
N VAL A 48 -13.51 -16.99 -1.93
CA VAL A 48 -13.03 -16.33 -3.14
C VAL A 48 -13.22 -14.80 -3.08
N ALA A 49 -14.27 -14.32 -2.42
CA ALA A 49 -14.50 -12.88 -2.29
C ALA A 49 -13.40 -12.19 -1.47
N VAL A 50 -12.94 -12.85 -0.39
CA VAL A 50 -11.84 -12.37 0.43
C VAL A 50 -10.50 -12.47 -0.32
N GLY A 51 -10.30 -13.53 -1.10
CA GLY A 51 -9.13 -13.68 -1.98
C GLY A 51 -9.02 -12.55 -3.01
N LEU A 52 -10.12 -12.22 -3.69
CA LEU A 52 -10.19 -11.11 -4.65
C LEU A 52 -9.90 -9.75 -3.99
N MET A 53 -10.40 -9.55 -2.77
CA MET A 53 -10.18 -8.33 -2.01
C MET A 53 -8.71 -8.15 -1.62
N VAL A 54 -8.05 -9.21 -1.11
CA VAL A 54 -6.60 -9.18 -0.80
C VAL A 54 -5.77 -8.97 -2.06
N MET A 55 -6.12 -9.62 -3.17
CA MET A 55 -5.48 -9.42 -4.47
C MET A 55 -5.53 -7.94 -4.91
N GLY A 56 -6.71 -7.31 -4.81
CA GLY A 56 -6.88 -5.90 -5.17
C GLY A 56 -6.01 -4.96 -4.32
N ILE A 57 -5.90 -5.21 -3.01
CA ILE A 57 -5.05 -4.43 -2.11
C ILE A 57 -3.57 -4.54 -2.51
N PHE A 58 -3.08 -5.75 -2.81
CA PHE A 58 -1.70 -5.95 -3.23
C PHE A 58 -1.38 -5.30 -4.58
N ILE A 59 -2.28 -5.40 -5.57
CA ILE A 59 -2.10 -4.75 -6.87
C ILE A 59 -2.07 -3.22 -6.70
N GLY A 60 -3.02 -2.66 -5.95
CA GLY A 60 -3.07 -1.22 -5.70
C GLY A 60 -1.83 -0.70 -4.96
N LEU A 61 -1.33 -1.47 -4.00
CA LEU A 61 -0.09 -1.15 -3.28
C LEU A 61 1.12 -1.15 -4.21
N GLY A 62 1.24 -2.19 -5.05
CA GLY A 62 2.34 -2.33 -6.01
C GLY A 62 2.37 -1.18 -7.02
N ILE A 63 1.21 -0.80 -7.57
CA ILE A 63 1.09 0.32 -8.50
C ILE A 63 1.47 1.64 -7.81
N SER A 64 0.98 1.85 -6.58
CA SER A 64 1.24 3.09 -5.83
C SER A 64 2.71 3.24 -5.46
N LEU A 65 3.35 2.17 -4.95
CA LEU A 65 4.78 2.16 -4.64
C LEU A 65 5.62 2.33 -5.91
N GLY A 66 5.27 1.62 -6.99
CA GLY A 66 5.96 1.73 -8.27
C GLY A 66 5.91 3.14 -8.85
N LEU A 67 4.75 3.81 -8.73
CA LEU A 67 4.58 5.20 -9.18
C LEU A 67 5.42 6.17 -8.34
N VAL A 68 5.38 6.07 -7.01
CA VAL A 68 6.16 6.94 -6.11
C VAL A 68 7.66 6.80 -6.36
N ILE A 69 8.15 5.57 -6.51
CA ILE A 69 9.56 5.32 -6.80
C ILE A 69 9.93 5.82 -8.20
N GLY A 70 9.08 5.57 -9.20
CA GLY A 70 9.31 5.99 -10.59
C GLY A 70 9.36 7.51 -10.75
N LEU A 71 8.46 8.24 -10.09
CA LEU A 71 8.44 9.72 -10.09
C LEU A 71 9.58 10.33 -9.26
N GLY A 72 10.09 9.60 -8.27
CA GLY A 72 11.23 10.03 -7.47
C GLY A 72 12.60 9.83 -8.14
N LEU A 73 12.67 9.09 -9.25
CA LEU A 73 13.92 8.89 -10.01
C LEU A 73 13.95 9.62 -11.37
N SER A 74 12.85 10.26 -11.77
CA SER A 74 12.73 11.07 -13.00
C SER A 74 13.11 12.52 -12.77
#